data_AF-A0A4Q3JSK5-F1
#
_entry.id   AF-A0A4Q3JSK5-F1
#
_cell.length_a   1.000
_cell.length_b   1.000
_cell.length_c   1.000
_cell.angle_alpha   90.00
_cell.angle_beta   90.00
_cell.angle_gamma   90.00
#
_symmetry.space_group_name_H-M   'P 1'
#
loop_
_entity.id
_entity.type
_entity.pdbx_description
1 polymer ?
#
loop_
_entity_poly.entity_id
_entity_poly.type
_entity_poly.pdbx_seq_one_letter_code
_entity_poly.pdbx_strand_id
1 'polypeptide(L)'
;MFVDGEDVYVERAHGPLVLLGSTSGAPRAGEATEVPGRPSRDGKLLLSAGVIRADLGRVYVSAVDRASNDLRFTRELRLGGLVQSIVGLDSDKAGVIYVAIAIEQGDQTPTVVACLDPARGQTLGSIAIPTNTSPEESLRELTVLDDGTIVLGHRLEEGMSFEGYRCP
;
A
#
# COMPACT_ATOMS: atom_id res chain seq x y z
N MET A 1 6.76 -5.41 7.27
CA MET A 1 6.74 -5.31 8.75
C MET A 1 6.25 -3.93 9.09
N PHE A 2 5.37 -3.80 10.08
CA PHE A 2 4.79 -2.54 10.52
C PHE A 2 4.97 -2.37 12.02
N VAL A 3 5.20 -1.14 12.45
CA VAL A 3 5.25 -0.76 13.85
C VAL A 3 4.10 0.20 14.12
N ASP A 4 3.30 -0.10 15.14
CA ASP A 4 2.20 0.74 15.59
C ASP A 4 2.28 0.91 17.10
N GLY A 5 2.71 2.08 17.55
CA GLY A 5 3.10 2.29 18.94
C GLY A 5 4.26 1.37 19.34
N GLU A 6 4.01 0.49 20.30
CA GLU A 6 4.99 -0.50 20.77
C GLU A 6 4.85 -1.86 20.06
N ASP A 7 3.80 -2.07 19.28
CA ASP A 7 3.51 -3.36 18.65
C ASP A 7 4.19 -3.52 17.29
N VAL A 8 4.63 -4.74 17.00
CA VAL A 8 5.28 -5.13 15.74
C VAL A 8 4.44 -6.16 15.01
N TYR A 9 4.06 -5.85 13.77
CA TYR A 9 3.22 -6.66 12.92
C TYR A 9 3.94 -7.12 11.65
N VAL A 10 3.58 -8.28 11.13
CA VAL A 10 3.92 -8.70 9.76
C VAL A 10 2.66 -8.76 8.90
N GLU A 11 2.79 -8.28 7.67
CA GLU A 11 1.69 -8.23 6.71
C GLU A 11 1.68 -9.48 5.83
N ARG A 12 0.49 -10.02 5.55
CA ARG A 12 0.28 -11.06 4.55
C ARG A 12 -0.25 -10.43 3.26
N ALA A 13 0.66 -10.12 2.33
CA ALA A 13 0.35 -9.70 0.96
C ALA A 13 -0.69 -8.56 0.86
N HIS A 14 -0.48 -7.45 1.57
CA HIS A 14 -1.41 -6.31 1.64
C HIS A 14 -2.79 -6.63 2.26
N GLY A 15 -2.91 -7.78 2.93
CA GLY A 15 -4.08 -8.23 3.67
C GLY A 15 -3.91 -8.10 5.18
N PRO A 16 -4.32 -9.12 5.97
CA PRO A 16 -4.24 -9.06 7.42
C PRO A 16 -2.80 -8.88 7.94
N LEU A 17 -2.71 -8.15 9.04
CA LEU A 17 -1.53 -8.01 9.86
C LEU A 17 -1.56 -9.06 10.98
N VAL A 18 -0.43 -9.69 11.26
CA VAL A 18 -0.25 -10.62 12.38
C VAL A 18 0.67 -9.98 13.41
N LEU A 19 0.19 -9.83 14.65
CA LEU A 19 0.98 -9.33 15.76
C LEU A 19 2.08 -10.35 16.12
N LEU A 20 3.34 -9.94 16.03
CA LEU A 20 4.49 -10.78 16.35
C LEU A 20 5.01 -10.55 17.78
N GLY A 21 4.91 -9.32 18.27
CA GLY A 21 5.50 -8.92 19.55
C GLY A 21 5.61 -7.41 19.66
N SER A 22 6.58 -6.93 20.42
CA SER A 22 6.80 -5.51 20.64
C SER A 22 8.16 -5.01 20.15
N THR A 23 8.32 -3.68 20.06
CA THR A 23 9.57 -2.99 19.74
C THR A 23 10.67 -3.21 20.78
N SER A 24 10.34 -3.71 21.97
CA SER A 24 11.31 -4.16 22.98
C SER A 24 11.91 -5.54 22.68
N GLY A 25 11.48 -6.20 21.61
CA GLY A 25 11.89 -7.57 21.24
C GLY A 25 11.17 -8.68 22.02
N ALA A 26 10.16 -8.34 22.83
CA ALA A 26 9.36 -9.34 23.53
C ALA A 26 8.39 -10.01 22.53
N PRO A 27 8.37 -11.35 22.43
CA PRO A 27 7.41 -12.03 21.56
C PRO A 27 6.00 -11.90 22.12
N ARG A 28 5.01 -11.97 21.23
CA ARG A 28 3.61 -12.04 21.65
C ARG A 28 3.35 -13.37 22.38
N ALA A 29 2.82 -13.30 23.60
CA ALA A 29 2.34 -14.46 24.32
C ALA A 29 0.91 -14.83 23.86
N GLY A 30 0.66 -16.12 23.59
CA GLY A 30 -0.66 -16.65 23.25
C GLY A 30 -0.91 -16.79 21.75
N GLU A 31 -2.19 -16.90 21.36
CA GLU A 31 -2.59 -17.04 19.95
C GLU A 31 -2.30 -15.79 19.13
N ALA A 32 -1.99 -16.00 17.85
CA ALA A 32 -1.73 -14.94 16.89
C ALA A 32 -2.96 -14.03 16.77
N THR A 33 -2.80 -12.77 17.16
CA THR A 33 -3.84 -11.76 16.97
C THR A 33 -3.72 -11.20 15.56
N GLU A 34 -4.78 -11.36 14.76
CA GLU A 34 -4.86 -10.81 13.41
C GLU A 34 -5.66 -9.50 13.40
N VAL A 35 -5.17 -8.53 12.66
CA VAL A 35 -5.84 -7.25 12.37
C VAL A 35 -6.15 -7.21 10.88
N PRO A 36 -7.33 -6.75 10.45
CA PRO A 36 -7.81 -6.90 9.07
C PRO A 36 -7.03 -6.09 8.01
N GLY A 37 -6.10 -5.24 8.42
CA GLY A 37 -5.28 -4.42 7.54
C GLY A 37 -4.29 -3.55 8.29
N ARG A 38 -3.50 -2.77 7.55
CA ARG A 38 -2.53 -1.83 8.11
C ARG A 38 -3.20 -0.53 8.58
N PRO A 39 -2.79 0.04 9.72
CA PRO A 39 -3.30 1.35 10.14
C PRO A 39 -3.04 2.45 9.12
N SER A 40 -4.02 3.32 8.91
CA SER A 40 -3.80 4.60 8.22
C SER A 40 -2.95 5.54 9.07
N ARG A 41 -2.27 6.50 8.44
CA ARG A 41 -1.42 7.49 9.14
C ARG A 41 -2.20 8.44 10.03
N ASP A 42 -3.47 8.70 9.70
CA ASP A 42 -4.37 9.45 10.56
C ASP A 42 -4.96 8.60 11.71
N GLY A 43 -4.63 7.30 11.75
CA GLY A 43 -4.99 6.36 12.80
C GLY A 43 -6.44 5.88 12.80
N LYS A 44 -7.27 6.29 11.82
CA LYS A 44 -8.72 6.02 11.84
C LYS A 44 -9.14 4.75 11.12
N LEU A 45 -8.34 4.26 10.18
CA LEU A 45 -8.70 3.14 9.32
C LEU A 45 -7.70 1.99 9.44
N LEU A 46 -8.18 0.78 9.17
CA LEU A 46 -7.36 -0.37 8.82
C LEU A 46 -7.55 -0.64 7.32
N LEU A 47 -6.46 -0.59 6.57
CA LEU A 47 -6.42 -0.64 5.11
C LEU A 47 -5.92 -2.01 4.66
N SER A 48 -6.61 -2.60 3.69
CA SER A 48 -6.13 -3.79 2.99
C SER A 48 -6.42 -3.70 1.50
N ALA A 49 -5.65 -4.43 0.70
CA ALA A 49 -5.81 -4.51 -0.74
C ALA A 49 -5.48 -5.91 -1.23
N GLY A 50 -6.04 -6.27 -2.38
CA GLY A 50 -5.79 -7.58 -2.98
C GLY A 50 -6.15 -7.63 -4.45
N VAL A 51 -5.63 -8.63 -5.15
CA VAL A 51 -5.94 -8.85 -6.57
C VAL A 51 -7.20 -9.71 -6.67
N ILE A 52 -8.24 -9.17 -7.32
CA ILE A 52 -9.48 -9.90 -7.61
C ILE A 52 -9.24 -10.81 -8.81
N ARG A 53 -8.74 -10.22 -9.91
CA ARG A 53 -8.45 -10.89 -11.19
C ARG A 53 -7.29 -10.20 -11.88
N ALA A 54 -6.13 -10.85 -11.88
CA ALA A 54 -4.89 -10.31 -12.42
C ALA A 54 -4.99 -10.02 -13.92
N ASP A 55 -5.50 -10.99 -14.68
CA ASP A 55 -5.68 -10.96 -16.14
C ASP A 55 -6.62 -9.85 -16.64
N LEU A 56 -7.56 -9.41 -15.79
CA LEU A 56 -8.52 -8.36 -16.11
C LEU A 56 -8.19 -7.01 -15.46
N GLY A 57 -7.05 -6.91 -14.78
CA GLY A 57 -6.64 -5.69 -14.11
C GLY A 57 -7.55 -5.26 -12.95
N ARG A 58 -8.12 -6.22 -12.21
CA ARG A 58 -9.06 -5.96 -11.12
C ARG A 58 -8.41 -6.17 -9.77
N VAL A 59 -8.38 -5.13 -8.97
CA VAL A 59 -7.91 -5.15 -7.57
C VAL A 59 -9.00 -4.60 -6.66
N TYR A 60 -8.96 -4.94 -5.38
CA TYR A 60 -9.78 -4.27 -4.37
C TYR A 60 -8.91 -3.46 -3.39
N VAL A 61 -9.49 -2.42 -2.83
CA VAL A 61 -9.04 -1.74 -1.62
C VAL A 61 -10.19 -1.73 -0.62
N SER A 62 -9.91 -2.08 0.62
CA SER A 62 -10.87 -2.13 1.71
C SER A 62 -10.41 -1.24 2.86
N ALA A 63 -11.37 -0.58 3.50
CA ALA A 63 -11.14 0.22 4.69
C ALA A 63 -12.13 -0.20 5.78
N VAL A 64 -11.60 -0.51 6.95
CA VAL A 64 -12.35 -0.82 8.18
C VAL A 64 -12.12 0.31 9.18
N ASP A 65 -13.17 0.76 9.85
CA ASP A 65 -13.03 1.73 10.94
C ASP A 65 -12.26 1.08 12.10
N ARG A 66 -11.15 1.69 12.51
CA ARG A 66 -10.26 1.09 13.51
C ARG A 66 -10.90 1.03 14.90
N ALA A 67 -11.77 1.99 15.24
CA ALA A 67 -12.36 2.05 16.57
C ALA A 67 -13.49 1.03 16.74
N SER A 68 -14.33 0.85 15.71
CA SER A 68 -15.49 -0.04 15.79
C SER A 68 -15.30 -1.40 15.13
N ASN A 69 -14.28 -1.58 14.29
CA ASN A 69 -14.13 -2.72 13.37
C ASN A 69 -15.23 -2.84 12.31
N ASP A 70 -16.01 -1.78 12.08
CA ASP A 70 -17.02 -1.78 11.02
C ASP A 70 -16.38 -1.59 9.65
N LEU A 71 -16.83 -2.38 8.67
CA LEU A 71 -16.44 -2.17 7.27
C LEU A 71 -16.98 -0.81 6.78
N ARG A 72 -16.07 0.11 6.43
CA ARG A 72 -16.45 1.41 5.86
C ARG A 72 -16.71 1.30 4.36
N PHE A 73 -15.80 0.65 3.63
CA PHE A 73 -16.02 0.30 2.22
C PHE A 73 -15.11 -0.82 1.75
N THR A 74 -15.52 -1.46 0.65
CA THR A 74 -14.63 -2.18 -0.27
C THR A 74 -14.85 -1.62 -1.67
N ARG A 75 -13.76 -1.31 -2.38
CA ARG A 75 -13.77 -0.72 -3.70
C ARG A 75 -12.95 -1.54 -4.65
N GLU A 76 -13.53 -1.84 -5.79
CA GLU A 76 -12.82 -2.43 -6.91
C GLU A 76 -12.21 -1.32 -7.76
N LEU A 77 -10.94 -1.45 -8.09
CA LEU A 77 -10.26 -0.66 -9.10
C LEU A 77 -10.07 -1.49 -10.37
N ARG A 78 -10.25 -0.84 -11.52
CA ARG A 78 -10.10 -1.44 -12.85
C ARG A 78 -9.03 -0.68 -13.60
N LEU A 79 -7.89 -1.34 -13.82
CA LEU A 79 -6.66 -0.66 -14.22
C LEU A 79 -6.33 -0.81 -15.72
N GLY A 80 -7.12 -1.59 -16.46
CA GLY A 80 -7.03 -1.69 -17.92
C GLY A 80 -5.83 -2.49 -18.47
N GLY A 81 -5.05 -3.14 -17.61
CA GLY A 81 -3.94 -4.03 -17.99
C GLY A 81 -3.75 -5.17 -16.99
N LEU A 82 -2.87 -6.12 -17.30
CA LEU A 82 -2.64 -7.27 -16.43
C LEU A 82 -1.92 -6.82 -15.15
N VAL A 83 -2.47 -7.18 -13.98
CA VAL A 83 -1.85 -6.86 -12.68
C VAL A 83 -0.79 -7.89 -12.36
N GLN A 84 0.47 -7.47 -12.28
CA GLN A 84 1.55 -8.30 -11.75
C GLN A 84 1.47 -8.40 -10.24
N SER A 85 1.39 -7.26 -9.56
CA SER A 85 1.38 -7.21 -8.10
C SER A 85 0.86 -5.87 -7.59
N ILE A 86 0.36 -5.87 -6.35
CA ILE A 86 0.27 -4.65 -5.55
C ILE A 86 1.68 -4.45 -4.96
N VAL A 87 2.21 -3.25 -5.09
CA VAL A 87 3.58 -2.89 -4.67
C VAL A 87 3.60 -1.85 -3.57
N GLY A 88 2.44 -1.29 -3.21
CA GLY A 88 2.30 -0.39 -2.09
C GLY A 88 0.83 -0.16 -1.73
N LEU A 89 0.59 0.05 -0.44
CA LEU A 89 -0.67 0.49 0.12
C LEU A 89 -0.33 1.39 1.29
N ASP A 90 -0.55 2.70 1.22
CA ASP A 90 -0.27 3.61 2.33
C ASP A 90 -1.36 4.69 2.41
N SER A 91 -1.25 5.58 3.40
CA SER A 91 -2.07 6.78 3.48
C SER A 91 -1.23 7.98 3.91
N ASP A 92 -1.75 9.19 3.73
CA ASP A 92 -1.16 10.41 4.28
C ASP A 92 -1.81 10.82 5.62
N LYS A 93 -1.36 11.91 6.26
CA LYS A 93 -1.96 12.40 7.52
C LYS A 93 -3.37 12.95 7.36
N ALA A 94 -3.81 13.27 6.14
CA ALA A 94 -5.20 13.65 5.86
C ALA A 94 -6.12 12.42 5.70
N GLY A 95 -5.53 11.21 5.63
CA GLY A 95 -6.22 9.95 5.46
C GLY A 95 -6.41 9.54 3.99
N VAL A 96 -5.90 10.29 3.01
CA VAL A 96 -5.97 9.88 1.60
C VAL A 96 -5.25 8.55 1.45
N ILE A 97 -5.87 7.60 0.74
CA ILE A 97 -5.36 6.24 0.58
C ILE A 97 -4.65 6.13 -0.76
N TYR A 98 -3.46 5.55 -0.78
CA TYR A 98 -2.63 5.36 -1.96
C TYR A 98 -2.42 3.88 -2.16
N VAL A 99 -2.83 3.34 -3.31
CA VAL A 99 -2.51 1.98 -3.71
C VAL A 99 -1.67 2.00 -4.97
N ALA A 100 -0.48 1.42 -4.90
CA ALA A 100 0.45 1.32 -6.00
C ALA A 100 0.40 -0.10 -6.58
N ILE A 101 0.10 -0.21 -7.87
CA ILE A 101 -0.06 -1.49 -8.57
C ILE A 101 0.90 -1.54 -9.75
N ALA A 102 1.69 -2.61 -9.86
CA ALA A 102 2.47 -2.91 -11.05
C ALA A 102 1.57 -3.56 -12.11
N ILE A 103 1.50 -2.95 -13.28
CA ILE A 103 0.65 -3.39 -14.38
C ILE A 103 1.52 -3.64 -15.61
N GLU A 104 1.31 -4.77 -16.27
CA GLU A 104 1.93 -5.08 -17.55
C GLU A 104 1.26 -4.30 -18.68
N GLN A 105 2.07 -3.58 -19.46
CA GLN A 105 1.65 -2.79 -20.60
C GLN A 105 2.68 -2.94 -21.74
N GLY A 106 2.49 -3.96 -22.56
CA GLY A 106 3.47 -4.33 -23.60
C GLY A 106 4.79 -4.78 -22.97
N ASP A 107 5.90 -4.21 -23.43
CA ASP A 107 7.24 -4.52 -22.90
C ASP A 107 7.60 -3.76 -21.61
N GLN A 108 6.65 -2.99 -21.05
CA GLN A 108 6.84 -2.20 -19.83
C GLN A 108 5.92 -2.68 -18.71
N THR A 109 6.29 -2.40 -17.45
CA THR A 109 5.47 -2.76 -16.29
C THR A 109 5.23 -1.57 -15.35
N PRO A 110 4.67 -0.44 -15.82
CA PRO A 110 4.52 0.77 -15.01
C PRO A 110 3.84 0.50 -13.66
N THR A 111 4.18 1.32 -12.66
CA THR A 111 3.38 1.38 -11.44
C THR A 111 2.30 2.44 -11.60
N VAL A 112 1.04 2.04 -11.50
CA VAL A 112 -0.07 2.99 -11.35
C VAL A 112 -0.35 3.16 -9.86
N VAL A 113 -0.27 4.40 -9.39
CA VAL A 113 -0.70 4.80 -8.05
C VAL A 113 -2.09 5.40 -8.16
N ALA A 114 -3.07 4.78 -7.54
CA ALA A 114 -4.41 5.32 -7.39
C ALA A 114 -4.58 5.94 -6.00
N CYS A 115 -5.07 7.18 -5.97
CA CYS A 115 -5.37 7.93 -4.75
C CYS A 115 -6.87 7.90 -4.49
N LEU A 116 -7.28 7.52 -3.28
CA LEU A 116 -8.66 7.28 -2.92
C LEU A 116 -9.09 8.13 -1.72
N ASP A 117 -10.31 8.63 -1.80
CA ASP A 117 -11.00 9.31 -0.72
C ASP A 117 -11.20 8.37 0.50
N PRO A 118 -10.84 8.76 1.73
CA PRO A 118 -10.99 7.91 2.91
C PRO A 118 -12.43 7.62 3.32
N ALA A 119 -13.39 8.47 2.93
CA ALA A 119 -14.77 8.30 3.37
C ALA A 119 -15.47 7.19 2.59
N ARG A 120 -15.22 7.09 1.27
CA ARG A 120 -15.95 6.20 0.36
C ARG A 120 -15.07 5.39 -0.57
N GLY A 121 -13.75 5.58 -0.56
CA GLY A 121 -12.79 4.92 -1.45
C GLY A 121 -12.95 5.31 -2.92
N GLN A 122 -13.55 6.47 -3.19
CA GLN A 122 -13.67 6.99 -4.56
C GLN A 122 -12.29 7.42 -5.05
N THR A 123 -11.96 7.14 -6.31
CA THR A 123 -10.70 7.59 -6.90
C THR A 123 -10.70 9.11 -7.04
N LEU A 124 -9.77 9.76 -6.34
CA LEU A 124 -9.46 11.18 -6.46
C LEU A 124 -8.64 11.44 -7.72
N GLY A 125 -7.69 10.55 -8.00
CA GLY A 125 -6.83 10.62 -9.17
C GLY A 125 -5.91 9.41 -9.27
N SER A 126 -5.15 9.34 -10.34
CA SER A 126 -4.13 8.33 -10.53
C SER A 126 -2.94 8.89 -11.28
N ILE A 127 -1.76 8.36 -10.98
CA ILE A 127 -0.52 8.67 -11.68
C ILE A 127 0.20 7.38 -12.05
N ALA A 128 0.78 7.34 -13.25
CA ALA A 128 1.71 6.31 -13.64
C ALA A 128 3.13 6.79 -13.31
N ILE A 129 3.87 6.01 -12.53
CA ILE A 129 5.26 6.25 -12.21
C ILE A 129 6.15 5.21 -12.91
N PRO A 130 7.34 5.60 -13.37
CA PRO A 130 8.26 4.69 -14.03
C PRO A 130 8.70 3.57 -13.09
N THR A 131 9.06 2.44 -13.66
CA THR A 131 9.65 1.32 -12.93
C THR A 131 11.14 1.45 -12.81
N ASN A 132 11.70 1.05 -11.67
CA ASN A 132 13.12 0.74 -11.59
C ASN A 132 13.38 -0.50 -12.48
N THR A 133 14.25 -0.35 -13.48
CA THR A 133 14.58 -1.38 -14.46
C THR A 133 15.87 -2.11 -14.12
N SER A 134 16.47 -1.87 -12.95
CA SER A 134 17.71 -2.55 -12.56
C SER A 134 17.46 -4.05 -12.32
N PRO A 135 18.17 -4.94 -13.03
CA PRO A 135 17.95 -6.38 -12.97
C PRO A 135 18.30 -7.00 -11.61
N GLU A 136 19.00 -6.28 -10.73
CA GLU A 136 19.38 -6.77 -9.39
C GLU A 136 18.32 -6.51 -8.31
N GLU A 137 17.27 -5.73 -8.59
CA GLU A 137 16.28 -5.34 -7.59
C GLU A 137 14.87 -5.87 -7.85
N SER A 138 14.38 -6.67 -6.90
CA SER A 138 12.99 -7.16 -6.87
C SER A 138 12.09 -6.36 -5.92
N LEU A 139 12.62 -5.36 -5.20
CA LEU A 139 11.90 -4.59 -4.18
C LEU A 139 11.75 -3.13 -4.62
N ARG A 140 10.50 -2.67 -4.75
CA ARG A 140 10.20 -1.27 -5.09
C ARG A 140 10.19 -0.43 -3.82
N GLU A 141 11.00 0.61 -3.78
CA GLU A 141 11.02 1.57 -2.67
C GLU A 141 10.03 2.71 -2.94
N LEU A 142 8.77 2.48 -2.60
CA LEU A 142 7.71 3.48 -2.64
C LEU A 142 7.20 3.76 -1.23
N THR A 143 7.13 5.03 -0.86
CA THR A 143 6.54 5.48 0.41
C THR A 143 5.70 6.73 0.19
N VAL A 144 4.72 6.95 1.06
CA VAL A 144 3.90 8.17 1.05
C VAL A 144 4.28 9.00 2.26
N LEU A 145 4.59 10.28 2.03
CA LEU A 145 4.86 11.23 3.11
C LEU A 145 3.55 11.74 3.72
N ASP A 146 3.66 12.33 4.90
CA ASP A 146 2.52 12.86 5.65
C ASP A 146 1.70 13.91 4.87
N ASP A 147 2.33 14.60 3.91
CA ASP A 147 1.72 15.63 3.07
C ASP A 147 1.16 15.08 1.74
N GLY A 148 1.12 13.76 1.58
CA GLY A 148 0.62 13.08 0.39
C GLY A 148 1.61 12.99 -0.77
N THR A 149 2.86 13.41 -0.59
CA THR A 149 3.92 13.18 -1.58
C THR A 149 4.26 11.69 -1.65
N ILE A 150 4.17 11.11 -2.84
CA ILE A 150 4.66 9.76 -3.13
C ILE A 150 6.14 9.88 -3.44
N VAL A 151 7.00 9.23 -2.67
CA VAL A 151 8.45 9.21 -2.90
C VAL A 151 8.83 7.86 -3.49
N LEU A 152 9.46 7.90 -4.66
CA LEU A 152 10.05 6.75 -5.32
C LEU A 152 11.56 6.82 -5.19
N GLY A 153 12.16 5.74 -4.69
CA GLY A 153 13.61 5.57 -4.66
C GLY A 153 14.14 4.96 -5.96
N HIS A 154 15.16 5.59 -6.53
CA HIS A 154 15.93 5.08 -7.67
C HIS A 154 17.35 4.77 -7.20
N ARG A 155 17.77 3.51 -7.30
CA ARG A 155 19.18 3.16 -7.10
C ARG A 155 19.98 3.45 -8.36
N LEU A 156 21.13 4.05 -8.16
CA LEU A 156 22.13 4.37 -9.17
C LEU A 156 23.44 3.69 -8.76
N GLU A 157 24.37 3.49 -9.70
CA GLU A 157 25.70 2.94 -9.36
C GLU A 157 26.39 3.75 -8.24
N GLU A 158 26.15 5.06 -8.22
CA GLU A 158 26.74 6.01 -7.27
C GLU A 158 25.97 6.12 -5.94
N GLY A 159 24.81 5.48 -5.80
CA GLY A 159 23.99 5.56 -4.59
C GLY A 159 22.48 5.52 -4.86
N MET A 160 21.74 6.46 -4.28
CA MET A 160 20.28 6.50 -4.37
C MET A 160 19.79 7.93 -4.61
N SER A 161 18.89 8.10 -5.59
CA SER A 161 18.13 9.31 -5.79
C SER A 161 16.66 9.07 -5.42
N PHE A 162 15.96 10.15 -5.05
CA PHE A 162 14.56 10.12 -4.68
C PHE A 162 13.79 11.09 -5.56
N GLU A 163 12.66 10.65 -6.09
CA GLU A 163 11.76 11.48 -6.88
C GLU A 163 10.38 11.56 -6.23
N GLY A 164 9.81 12.77 -6.24
CA GLY A 164 8.52 13.06 -5.64
C GLY A 164 7.42 13.15 -6.68
N TYR A 165 6.31 12.48 -6.41
CA TYR A 165 5.11 12.45 -7.23
C TYR A 165 3.89 12.88 -6.41
N ARG A 166 2.88 13.43 -7.06
CA ARG A 166 1.59 13.75 -6.43
C ARG A 166 0.46 13.29 -7.34
N CYS A 167 -0.64 12.86 -6.72
CA CYS A 167 -1.87 12.68 -7.47
C CYS A 167 -2.44 14.06 -7.90
N PRO A 168 -3.19 14.08 -9.03
CA PRO A 168 -3.86 15.29 -9.52
C PRO A 168 -4.83 15.91 -8.52
#